data_AF-A0A6L4AA57-F1
#
_entry.id   AF-A0A6L4AA57-F1
#
_cell.length_a   1.000
_cell.length_b   1.000
_cell.length_c   1.000
_cell.angle_alpha   90.00
_cell.angle_beta   90.00
_cell.angle_gamma   90.00
#
_symmetry.space_group_name_H-M   'P 1'
#
loop_
_entity.id
_entity.type
_entity.pdbx_description
1 polymer ?
#
loop_
_entity_poly.entity_id
_entity_poly.type
_entity_poly.pdbx_seq_one_letter_code
_entity_poly.pdbx_strand_id
1 'polypeptide(L)'
;MLKGLLPNPMNRRFVSLLLIGLLLLAACNGDDNGNKNDGDSSNTDNLGLFEWDRSPETIILRMDDQANYEPQAYFDNDVPLCTLWGDGRLVWVNILSGRNEILEARLTDDQIRSLIETIIRTGFYDWQNDIVPPSTDNPVLESLTLNLYDSDRTVERYSPWPANGFATLRQTCADLVESRALVTPTGGWMKAYEVEADSSAKIIPWPRTAPFSLEELASSGTPRWIESPWAEFVWTNITRELGIVQVREGSKSYLVSLQVPGISRDAPPAPES
;
A
#
# COMPACT_ATOMS: atom_id res chain seq x y z
N MET A 1 -3.39 53.73 33.26
CA MET A 1 -3.09 54.25 31.90
C MET A 1 -4.00 53.52 30.93
N LEU A 2 -5.21 54.03 30.69
CA LEU A 2 -5.61 55.00 29.64
C LEU A 2 -5.71 54.41 28.22
N LYS A 3 -6.97 54.31 27.76
CA LYS A 3 -7.51 54.55 26.39
C LYS A 3 -7.00 53.64 25.27
N GLY A 4 -7.87 52.88 24.59
CA GLY A 4 -8.74 53.37 23.48
C GLY A 4 -8.05 52.98 22.16
N LEU A 5 -8.66 52.41 21.12
CA LEU A 5 -9.87 52.76 20.38
C LEU A 5 -10.21 51.58 19.43
N LEU A 6 -11.47 51.19 19.36
CA LEU A 6 -12.14 50.73 18.12
C LEU A 6 -12.61 51.99 17.34
N PRO A 7 -13.25 51.93 16.15
CA PRO A 7 -13.24 50.97 15.01
C PRO A 7 -13.03 51.73 13.66
N ASN A 8 -13.05 51.06 12.50
CA ASN A 8 -14.05 51.40 11.46
C ASN A 8 -14.09 50.47 10.22
N PRO A 9 -15.28 50.26 9.65
CA PRO A 9 -15.57 49.63 8.36
C PRO A 9 -15.72 50.67 7.22
N MET A 10 -15.75 50.24 5.95
CA MET A 10 -16.75 50.65 4.92
C MET A 10 -16.32 50.44 3.46
N ASN A 11 -17.24 49.80 2.72
CA ASN A 11 -17.83 50.17 1.41
C ASN A 11 -16.99 50.45 0.15
N ARG A 12 -17.34 49.72 -0.92
CA ARG A 12 -17.96 50.21 -2.19
C ARG A 12 -18.20 49.00 -3.12
N ARG A 13 -19.42 48.53 -3.40
CA ARG A 13 -20.54 49.03 -4.23
C ARG A 13 -20.19 49.38 -5.70
N PHE A 14 -20.99 48.77 -6.61
CA PHE A 14 -21.25 49.06 -8.04
C PHE A 14 -20.11 48.65 -9.02
N VAL A 15 -20.34 47.98 -10.15
CA VAL A 15 -21.22 48.36 -11.30
C VAL A 15 -21.51 47.12 -12.17
N SER A 16 -22.76 46.97 -12.61
CA SER A 16 -23.28 46.07 -13.66
C SER A 16 -22.89 46.53 -15.08
N LEU A 17 -22.86 45.62 -16.08
CA LEU A 17 -23.18 45.80 -17.54
C LEU A 17 -22.41 44.72 -18.33
N LEU A 18 -23.02 43.63 -18.80
CA LEU A 18 -23.81 43.51 -20.05
C LEU A 18 -23.03 43.97 -21.29
N LEU A 19 -22.51 43.02 -22.08
CA LEU A 19 -22.40 43.22 -23.53
C LEU A 19 -22.58 41.89 -24.28
N ILE A 20 -23.65 41.88 -25.07
CA ILE A 20 -24.02 40.91 -26.09
C ILE A 20 -23.19 41.20 -27.35
N GLY A 21 -22.71 40.17 -28.02
CA GLY A 21 -22.02 40.29 -29.31
C GLY A 21 -22.04 38.99 -30.10
N LEU A 22 -23.21 38.69 -30.70
CA LEU A 22 -23.33 37.79 -31.85
C LEU A 22 -22.63 38.41 -33.06
N LEU A 23 -21.77 37.66 -33.74
CA LEU A 23 -21.47 37.87 -35.16
C LEU A 23 -21.11 36.53 -35.84
N LEU A 24 -21.70 36.39 -37.02
CA LEU A 24 -21.84 35.20 -37.84
C LEU A 24 -20.63 34.98 -38.78
N LEU A 25 -20.50 33.71 -39.17
CA LEU A 25 -20.08 33.19 -40.50
C LEU A 25 -18.69 33.57 -41.04
N ALA A 26 -17.83 32.55 -41.17
CA ALA A 26 -17.06 32.33 -42.38
C ALA A 26 -16.82 30.82 -42.57
N ALA A 27 -17.53 30.24 -43.53
CA ALA A 27 -17.09 29.02 -44.22
C ALA A 27 -16.06 29.42 -45.27
N CYS A 28 -14.96 28.69 -45.39
CA CYS A 28 -14.14 28.62 -46.60
C CYS A 28 -13.25 27.37 -46.55
N ASN A 29 -13.30 26.59 -47.64
CA ASN A 29 -12.27 25.76 -48.28
C ASN A 29 -11.11 25.24 -47.40
N GLY A 30 -10.76 23.95 -47.38
CA GLY A 30 -10.60 23.11 -48.57
C GLY A 30 -9.35 23.51 -49.36
N ASP A 31 -8.15 23.25 -48.82
CA ASP A 31 -6.95 23.03 -49.64
C ASP A 31 -5.88 22.23 -48.88
N ASP A 32 -5.45 21.17 -49.55
CA ASP A 32 -4.30 20.32 -49.26
C ASP A 32 -3.02 21.16 -49.37
N ASN A 33 -2.19 21.19 -48.34
CA ASN A 33 -0.80 21.59 -48.49
C ASN A 33 0.06 20.79 -47.51
N GLY A 34 0.80 19.84 -48.08
CA GLY A 34 1.81 19.08 -47.37
C GLY A 34 2.84 20.00 -46.73
N ASN A 35 2.99 19.86 -45.41
CA ASN A 35 4.16 20.35 -44.72
C ASN A 35 4.87 19.16 -44.08
N LYS A 36 5.94 18.71 -44.74
CA LYS A 36 7.02 17.94 -44.13
C LYS A 36 7.67 18.82 -43.08
N ASN A 37 7.46 18.49 -41.82
CA ASN A 37 8.38 18.83 -40.76
C ASN A 37 8.83 17.52 -40.10
N ASP A 38 9.90 16.95 -40.66
CA ASP A 38 10.85 16.16 -39.90
C ASP A 38 11.59 17.14 -38.96
N GLY A 39 11.62 16.84 -37.67
CA GLY A 39 12.43 17.60 -36.73
C GLY A 39 11.94 17.55 -35.29
N ASP A 40 12.36 16.49 -34.61
CA ASP A 40 12.66 16.51 -33.17
C ASP A 40 11.48 16.35 -32.19
N SER A 41 10.94 15.13 -32.12
CA SER A 41 10.38 14.58 -30.87
C SER A 41 11.18 13.34 -30.48
N SER A 42 12.40 13.57 -30.02
CA SER A 42 13.33 12.52 -29.59
C SER A 42 13.82 12.83 -28.19
N ASN A 43 12.93 12.71 -27.18
CA ASN A 43 13.29 12.17 -25.85
C ASN A 43 12.17 12.09 -24.78
N THR A 44 10.88 12.21 -25.12
CA THR A 44 9.80 12.12 -24.11
C THR A 44 8.75 11.03 -24.31
N ASP A 45 8.72 10.31 -25.44
CA ASP A 45 7.66 9.33 -25.74
C ASP A 45 8.05 7.85 -25.57
N ASN A 46 9.29 7.53 -25.21
CA ASN A 46 9.69 6.12 -25.00
C ASN A 46 9.29 5.55 -23.63
N LEU A 47 8.70 6.35 -22.74
CA LEU A 47 8.19 5.86 -21.45
C LEU A 47 6.91 5.00 -21.59
N GLY A 48 6.28 4.94 -22.77
CA GLY A 48 5.09 4.12 -23.02
C GLY A 48 5.35 2.71 -23.55
N LEU A 49 6.62 2.34 -23.78
CA LEU A 49 7.02 1.02 -24.27
C LEU A 49 7.52 0.16 -23.10
N PHE A 50 6.67 -0.13 -22.12
CA PHE A 50 6.91 -1.22 -21.18
C PHE A 50 5.77 -2.23 -21.19
N GLU A 51 6.13 -3.50 -21.06
CA GLU A 51 5.21 -4.60 -20.90
C GLU A 51 5.49 -5.31 -19.57
N TRP A 52 4.42 -5.87 -19.01
CA TRP A 52 4.46 -6.71 -17.83
C TRP A 52 3.69 -8.00 -18.11
N ASP A 53 4.03 -9.06 -17.38
CA ASP A 53 3.26 -10.30 -17.44
C ASP A 53 1.92 -10.11 -16.71
N ARG A 54 0.82 -10.42 -17.41
CA ARG A 54 -0.57 -10.25 -16.95
C ARG A 54 -1.08 -11.43 -16.10
N SER A 55 -0.24 -12.41 -15.80
CA SER A 55 -0.58 -13.51 -14.91
C SER A 55 -1.04 -12.99 -13.53
N PRO A 56 -2.11 -13.56 -12.93
CA PRO A 56 -2.57 -13.18 -11.59
C PRO A 56 -1.58 -13.53 -10.47
N GLU A 57 -0.60 -14.40 -10.76
CA GLU A 57 0.46 -14.80 -9.84
C GLU A 57 1.70 -13.90 -9.93
N THR A 58 1.81 -13.08 -10.98
CA THR A 58 2.96 -12.21 -11.19
C THR A 58 2.77 -10.93 -10.38
N ILE A 59 3.78 -10.57 -9.58
CA ILE A 59 3.82 -9.29 -8.87
C ILE A 59 4.60 -8.30 -9.72
N ILE A 60 3.91 -7.26 -10.21
CA ILE A 60 4.53 -6.18 -10.99
C ILE A 60 5.25 -5.21 -10.06
N LEU A 61 4.61 -4.84 -8.96
CA LEU A 61 5.11 -3.85 -8.01
C LEU A 61 4.87 -4.34 -6.59
N ARG A 62 5.89 -4.22 -5.74
CA ARG A 62 5.77 -4.39 -4.30
C ARG A 62 6.54 -3.30 -3.57
N MET A 63 5.84 -2.62 -2.65
CA MET A 63 6.42 -1.70 -1.67
C MET A 63 6.27 -2.32 -0.30
N ASP A 64 7.34 -2.30 0.48
CA ASP A 64 7.42 -3.03 1.73
C ASP A 64 8.26 -2.25 2.75
N ASP A 65 8.04 -2.51 4.03
CA ASP A 65 8.82 -1.94 5.13
C ASP A 65 9.01 -2.96 6.26
N GLN A 66 10.25 -3.23 6.62
CA GLN A 66 10.57 -4.24 7.63
C GLN A 66 11.50 -3.69 8.69
N ALA A 67 11.08 -3.82 9.94
CA ALA A 67 11.94 -3.59 11.10
C ALA A 67 12.84 -4.82 11.34
N ASN A 68 14.11 -4.59 11.65
CA ASN A 68 15.10 -5.67 11.75
C ASN A 68 14.97 -6.55 13.01
N TYR A 69 14.27 -6.09 14.06
CA TYR A 69 14.26 -6.74 15.37
C TYR A 69 12.85 -6.97 15.93
N GLU A 70 11.96 -7.58 15.15
CA GLU A 70 10.61 -7.94 15.60
C GLU A 70 10.46 -9.44 15.89
N PRO A 71 9.57 -9.84 16.82
CA PRO A 71 9.14 -11.23 16.93
C PRO A 71 8.62 -11.81 15.61
N GLN A 72 8.87 -13.11 15.36
CA GLN A 72 8.48 -13.81 14.13
C GLN A 72 6.99 -13.65 13.76
N ALA A 73 6.11 -13.56 14.76
CA ALA A 73 4.68 -13.35 14.54
C ALA A 73 4.37 -12.06 13.76
N TYR A 74 5.18 -11.01 13.90
CA TYR A 74 5.00 -9.77 13.15
C TYR A 74 5.43 -9.91 11.70
N PHE A 75 6.59 -10.54 11.44
CA PHE A 75 7.00 -10.87 10.07
C PHE A 75 5.97 -11.76 9.36
N ASP A 76 5.40 -12.75 10.07
CA ASP A 76 4.36 -13.60 9.50
C ASP A 76 3.03 -12.84 9.27
N ASN A 77 2.74 -11.79 10.03
CA ASN A 77 1.54 -10.96 9.84
C ASN A 77 1.76 -9.83 8.82
N ASP A 78 2.97 -9.70 8.29
CA ASP A 78 3.37 -8.57 7.49
C ASP A 78 2.56 -8.50 6.18
N VAL A 79 2.08 -7.31 5.87
CA VAL A 79 1.30 -7.01 4.67
C VAL A 79 2.01 -5.87 3.97
N PRO A 80 2.55 -6.10 2.75
CA PRO A 80 3.29 -5.07 2.05
C PRO A 80 2.43 -3.81 1.87
N LEU A 81 3.06 -2.65 2.04
CA LEU A 81 2.41 -1.34 1.96
C LEU A 81 1.62 -1.13 0.66
N CYS A 82 2.11 -1.71 -0.45
CA CYS A 82 1.42 -1.71 -1.74
C CYS A 82 1.90 -2.90 -2.57
N THR A 83 0.99 -3.75 -3.05
CA THR A 83 1.27 -4.83 -4.00
C THR A 83 0.31 -4.75 -5.19
N LEU A 84 0.88 -4.78 -6.39
CA LEU A 84 0.15 -4.82 -7.66
C LEU A 84 0.51 -6.10 -8.41
N TRP A 85 -0.52 -6.86 -8.81
CA TRP A 85 -0.38 -8.08 -9.60
C TRP A 85 -0.57 -7.84 -11.09
N GLY A 86 -0.09 -8.78 -11.90
CA GLY A 86 -0.16 -8.81 -13.37
C GLY A 86 -1.55 -8.58 -13.92
N ASP A 87 -2.55 -9.15 -13.23
CA ASP A 87 -3.97 -9.09 -13.56
C ASP A 87 -4.67 -7.79 -13.07
N GLY A 88 -3.88 -6.81 -12.63
CA GLY A 88 -4.36 -5.51 -12.15
C GLY A 88 -4.99 -5.54 -10.77
N ARG A 89 -4.92 -6.65 -10.02
CA ARG A 89 -5.26 -6.62 -8.59
C ARG A 89 -4.31 -5.66 -7.88
N LEU A 90 -4.84 -4.80 -7.02
CA LEU A 90 -4.07 -3.91 -6.17
C LEU A 90 -4.48 -4.14 -4.73
N VAL A 91 -3.51 -4.33 -3.83
CA VAL A 91 -3.71 -4.42 -2.38
C VAL A 91 -2.76 -3.43 -1.72
N TRP A 92 -3.25 -2.66 -0.76
CA TRP A 92 -2.41 -1.70 -0.05
C TRP A 92 -2.86 -1.51 1.39
N VAL A 93 -1.93 -1.03 2.20
CA VAL A 93 -2.17 -0.68 3.60
C VAL A 93 -2.44 0.81 3.71
N ASN A 94 -3.63 1.16 4.19
CA ASN A 94 -3.98 2.50 4.60
C ASN A 94 -3.80 2.63 6.12
N ILE A 95 -2.76 3.37 6.50
CA ILE A 95 -2.39 3.58 7.91
C ILE A 95 -3.25 4.71 8.48
N LEU A 96 -4.17 4.36 9.36
CA LEU A 96 -5.01 5.31 10.09
C LEU A 96 -4.49 5.50 11.52
N SER A 97 -4.93 6.55 12.21
CA SER A 97 -4.62 6.74 13.62
C SER A 97 -5.14 5.58 14.46
N GLY A 98 -4.24 4.68 14.88
CA GLY A 98 -4.53 3.55 15.76
C GLY A 98 -4.91 2.24 15.07
N ARG A 99 -4.99 2.18 13.74
CA ARG A 99 -5.28 0.93 13.02
C ARG A 99 -4.79 0.95 11.58
N ASN A 100 -4.57 -0.24 11.02
CA ASN A 100 -4.37 -0.45 9.60
C ASN A 100 -5.67 -0.90 8.92
N GLU A 101 -5.97 -0.32 7.77
CA GLU A 101 -6.94 -0.85 6.82
C GLU A 101 -6.19 -1.48 5.66
N ILE A 102 -6.53 -2.74 5.36
CA ILE A 102 -5.98 -3.44 4.21
C ILE A 102 -7.06 -3.42 3.16
N LEU A 103 -6.76 -2.78 2.05
CA LEU A 103 -7.72 -2.43 1.01
C LEU A 103 -7.34 -3.14 -0.28
N GLU A 104 -8.34 -3.45 -1.09
CA GLU A 104 -8.15 -4.01 -2.42
C GLU A 104 -8.96 -3.27 -3.48
N ALA A 105 -8.44 -3.29 -4.71
CA ALA A 105 -9.07 -2.74 -5.90
C ALA A 105 -8.57 -3.44 -7.17
N ARG A 106 -9.16 -3.06 -8.31
CA ARG A 106 -8.72 -3.47 -9.65
C ARG A 106 -8.32 -2.26 -10.45
N LEU A 107 -7.12 -2.30 -11.01
CA LEU A 107 -6.59 -1.29 -11.92
C LEU A 107 -6.84 -1.68 -13.37
N THR A 108 -7.08 -0.67 -14.19
CA THR A 108 -7.01 -0.79 -15.65
C THR A 108 -5.55 -0.76 -16.12
N ASP A 109 -5.27 -1.31 -17.31
CA ASP A 109 -3.94 -1.25 -17.94
C ASP A 109 -3.39 0.19 -18.01
N ASP A 110 -4.24 1.19 -18.22
CA ASP A 110 -3.82 2.60 -18.27
C ASP A 110 -3.41 3.14 -16.90
N GLN A 111 -4.11 2.74 -15.83
CA GLN A 111 -3.72 3.10 -14.46
C GLN A 111 -2.40 2.42 -14.07
N ILE A 112 -2.22 1.14 -14.42
CA ILE A 112 -0.97 0.40 -14.20
C ILE A 112 0.18 1.10 -14.92
N ARG A 113 -0.02 1.44 -16.19
CA ARG A 113 0.97 2.18 -16.99
C ARG A 113 1.31 3.53 -16.36
N SER A 114 0.31 4.31 -15.99
CA SER A 114 0.53 5.61 -15.34
C SER A 114 1.33 5.48 -14.03
N LEU A 115 1.08 4.43 -13.24
CA LEU A 115 1.84 4.18 -12.01
C LEU A 115 3.30 3.83 -12.30
N ILE A 116 3.55 2.89 -13.22
CA ILE A 116 4.91 2.46 -13.60
C ILE A 116 5.70 3.65 -14.14
N GLU A 117 5.12 4.44 -15.03
CA GLU A 117 5.79 5.64 -15.54
C GLU A 117 6.12 6.63 -14.42
N THR A 118 5.24 6.78 -13.42
CA THR A 118 5.48 7.63 -12.26
C THR A 118 6.67 7.14 -11.44
N ILE A 119 6.77 5.83 -11.21
CA ILE A 119 7.92 5.21 -10.53
C ILE A 119 9.21 5.50 -11.30
N ILE A 120 9.21 5.29 -12.62
CA ILE A 120 10.38 5.55 -13.47
C ILE A 120 10.78 7.02 -13.41
N ARG A 121 9.81 7.95 -13.54
CA ARG A 121 10.04 9.40 -13.49
C ARG A 121 10.56 9.89 -12.14
N THR A 122 10.36 9.14 -11.06
CA THR A 122 10.89 9.45 -9.72
C THR A 122 12.40 9.14 -9.62
N GLY A 123 12.99 8.52 -10.66
CA GLY A 123 14.41 8.15 -10.71
C GLY A 123 14.69 6.78 -10.09
N PHE A 124 13.69 5.90 -10.03
CA PHE A 124 13.81 4.56 -9.44
C PHE A 124 15.05 3.78 -9.92
N TYR A 125 15.35 3.85 -11.21
CA TYR A 125 16.49 3.15 -11.81
C TYR A 125 17.86 3.75 -11.46
N ASP A 126 17.90 4.95 -10.87
CA ASP A 126 19.14 5.58 -10.42
C ASP A 126 19.40 5.34 -8.92
N TRP A 127 18.36 4.93 -8.18
CA TRP A 127 18.51 4.63 -6.76
C TRP A 127 19.36 3.39 -6.51
N GLN A 128 20.13 3.44 -5.42
CA GLN A 128 21.03 2.40 -4.96
C GLN A 128 20.58 1.87 -3.61
N ASN A 129 20.95 0.63 -3.31
CA ASN A 129 20.69 0.02 -2.01
C ASN A 129 21.58 0.62 -0.93
N ASP A 130 21.03 0.74 0.28
CA ASP A 130 21.85 1.00 1.46
C ASP A 130 22.53 -0.30 1.90
N ILE A 131 23.85 -0.24 2.06
CA ILE A 131 24.67 -1.42 2.40
C ILE A 131 24.86 -1.53 3.93
N VAL A 132 24.64 -0.43 4.65
CA VAL A 132 24.91 -0.34 6.10
C VAL A 132 23.67 0.19 6.81
N PRO A 133 23.13 -0.54 7.80
CA PRO A 133 22.03 -0.04 8.61
C PRO A 133 22.46 1.19 9.43
N PRO A 134 21.56 2.17 9.65
CA PRO A 134 21.84 3.29 10.52
C PRO A 134 21.97 2.83 11.98
N SER A 135 22.65 3.63 12.80
CA SER A 135 22.88 3.31 14.22
C SER A 135 21.66 3.53 15.13
N THR A 136 20.47 3.70 14.56
CA THR A 136 19.23 3.90 15.32
C THR A 136 18.73 2.57 15.88
N ASP A 137 18.05 2.63 17.03
CA ASP A 137 17.38 1.44 17.59
C ASP A 137 16.26 0.99 16.64
N ASN A 138 16.34 -0.26 16.19
CA ASN A 138 15.39 -0.92 15.28
C ASN A 138 15.08 -0.13 13.98
N PRO A 139 16.06 0.00 13.07
CA PRO A 139 15.84 0.72 11.83
C PRO A 139 14.88 -0.06 10.91
N VAL A 140 14.00 0.68 10.22
CA VAL A 140 13.06 0.13 9.25
C VAL A 140 13.68 0.19 7.87
N LEU A 141 13.87 -0.98 7.25
CA LEU A 141 14.31 -1.12 5.87
C LEU A 141 13.10 -1.05 4.95
N GLU A 142 13.04 -0.03 4.11
CA GLU A 142 12.01 0.12 3.10
C GLU A 142 12.50 -0.52 1.79
N SER A 143 11.63 -1.20 1.06
CA SER A 143 11.96 -1.80 -0.22
C SER A 143 10.92 -1.49 -1.30
N LEU A 144 11.39 -1.27 -2.52
CA LEU A 144 10.58 -1.07 -3.71
C LEU A 144 11.06 -2.02 -4.80
N THR A 145 10.20 -2.96 -5.17
CA THR A 145 10.43 -3.93 -6.24
C THR A 145 9.55 -3.60 -7.43
N LEU A 146 10.12 -3.55 -8.64
CA LEU A 146 9.40 -3.41 -9.90
C LEU A 146 9.85 -4.52 -10.85
N ASN A 147 8.90 -5.33 -11.31
CA ASN A 147 9.09 -6.39 -12.29
C ASN A 147 8.50 -5.98 -13.63
N LEU A 148 9.36 -5.83 -14.64
CA LEU A 148 8.99 -5.56 -16.04
C LEU A 148 9.79 -6.48 -16.93
N TYR A 149 9.21 -6.96 -18.03
CA TYR A 149 9.91 -7.83 -18.99
C TYR A 149 10.59 -9.06 -18.35
N ASP A 150 9.94 -9.70 -17.37
CA ASP A 150 10.47 -10.83 -16.60
C ASP A 150 11.78 -10.53 -15.85
N SER A 151 12.11 -9.25 -15.65
CA SER A 151 13.25 -8.79 -14.85
C SER A 151 12.74 -7.96 -13.68
N ASP A 152 13.07 -8.38 -12.47
CA ASP A 152 12.88 -7.59 -11.28
C ASP A 152 14.04 -6.61 -11.08
N ARG A 153 13.71 -5.44 -10.55
CA ARG A 153 14.64 -4.55 -9.90
C ARG A 153 14.10 -4.26 -8.51
N THR A 154 14.96 -4.42 -7.51
CA THR A 154 14.65 -4.08 -6.13
C THR A 154 15.60 -3.02 -5.63
N VAL A 155 15.06 -2.01 -4.95
CA VAL A 155 15.82 -1.01 -4.22
C VAL A 155 15.47 -1.10 -2.74
N GLU A 156 16.45 -1.25 -1.88
CA GLU A 156 16.29 -1.38 -0.42
C GLU A 156 17.06 -0.28 0.30
N ARG A 157 16.37 0.54 1.09
CA ARG A 157 16.97 1.71 1.73
C ARG A 157 16.33 2.00 3.08
N TYR A 158 17.11 2.66 3.92
CA TYR A 158 16.58 3.31 5.11
C TYR A 158 16.16 4.72 4.75
N SER A 159 15.05 5.19 5.33
CA SER A 159 14.64 6.57 5.16
C SER A 159 15.72 7.56 5.66
N PRO A 160 15.84 8.76 5.04
CA PRO A 160 14.98 9.31 3.99
C PRO A 160 15.39 8.91 2.56
N TRP A 161 14.40 8.70 1.70
CA TRP A 161 14.61 8.48 0.27
C TRP A 161 14.86 9.80 -0.50
N PRO A 162 15.59 9.76 -1.64
CA PRO A 162 15.74 10.91 -2.52
C PRO A 162 14.39 11.51 -2.90
N ALA A 163 14.26 12.83 -2.77
CA ALA A 163 13.03 13.58 -3.04
C ALA A 163 11.77 13.03 -2.35
N ASN A 164 11.91 12.34 -1.21
CA ASN A 164 10.79 11.68 -0.52
C ASN A 164 10.04 10.66 -1.42
N GLY A 165 10.78 10.03 -2.35
CA GLY A 165 10.22 9.20 -3.41
C GLY A 165 9.36 8.04 -2.89
N PHE A 166 9.84 7.30 -1.88
CA PHE A 166 9.10 6.16 -1.33
C PHE A 166 7.74 6.55 -0.75
N ALA A 167 7.70 7.54 0.15
CA ALA A 167 6.44 8.01 0.73
C ALA A 167 5.50 8.58 -0.34
N THR A 168 6.03 9.25 -1.36
CA THR A 168 5.25 9.79 -2.50
C THR A 168 4.64 8.66 -3.34
N LEU A 169 5.41 7.63 -3.66
CA LEU A 169 4.93 6.47 -4.43
C LEU A 169 3.92 5.64 -3.63
N ARG A 170 4.12 5.49 -2.32
CA ARG A 170 3.14 4.86 -1.43
C ARG A 170 1.80 5.60 -1.46
N GLN A 171 1.85 6.94 -1.35
CA GLN A 171 0.64 7.76 -1.43
C GLN A 171 -0.01 7.66 -2.82
N THR A 172 0.79 7.69 -3.88
CA THR A 172 0.31 7.51 -5.26
C THR A 172 -0.44 6.18 -5.41
N CYS A 173 0.10 5.09 -4.87
CA CYS A 173 -0.57 3.78 -4.88
C CYS A 173 -1.96 3.84 -4.23
N ALA A 174 -2.09 4.49 -3.07
CA ALA A 174 -3.37 4.62 -2.37
C ALA A 174 -4.39 5.52 -3.10
N ASP A 175 -3.92 6.50 -3.89
CA ASP A 175 -4.76 7.49 -4.57
C ASP A 175 -5.16 7.08 -6.00
N LEU A 176 -4.65 5.97 -6.53
CA LEU A 176 -4.96 5.50 -7.89
C LEU A 176 -6.42 5.10 -8.12
N VAL A 177 -7.15 4.78 -7.04
CA VAL A 177 -8.47 4.16 -7.11
C VAL A 177 -9.47 4.87 -6.22
N GLU A 178 -10.61 5.27 -6.82
CA GLU A 178 -11.72 5.85 -6.09
C GLU A 178 -12.59 4.78 -5.41
N SER A 179 -12.74 3.61 -6.05
CA SER A 179 -13.50 2.47 -5.53
C SER A 179 -12.58 1.44 -4.89
N ARG A 180 -12.79 1.16 -3.61
CA ARG A 180 -11.98 0.26 -2.80
C ARG A 180 -12.83 -0.62 -1.91
N ALA A 181 -12.41 -1.86 -1.72
CA ALA A 181 -13.03 -2.80 -0.78
C ALA A 181 -12.09 -3.03 0.40
N LEU A 182 -12.66 -3.25 1.59
CA LEU A 182 -11.90 -3.70 2.74
C LEU A 182 -11.68 -5.21 2.62
N VAL A 183 -10.42 -5.64 2.68
CA VAL A 183 -10.07 -7.06 2.64
C VAL A 183 -10.62 -7.76 3.86
N THR A 184 -11.42 -8.80 3.64
CA THR A 184 -11.99 -9.66 4.67
C THR A 184 -11.71 -11.12 4.28
N PRO A 185 -10.64 -11.74 4.81
CA PRO A 185 -10.21 -13.06 4.37
C PRO A 185 -11.20 -14.14 4.80
N THR A 186 -11.47 -15.09 3.90
CA THR A 186 -12.27 -16.28 4.19
C THR A 186 -11.44 -17.39 4.84
N GLY A 187 -10.11 -17.32 4.72
CA GLY A 187 -9.18 -18.25 5.35
C GLY A 187 -7.73 -17.75 5.31
N GLY A 188 -6.87 -18.43 6.04
CA GLY A 188 -5.43 -18.15 6.09
C GLY A 188 -4.67 -19.16 6.94
N TRP A 189 -3.34 -19.14 6.79
CA TRP A 189 -2.43 -19.97 7.57
C TRP A 189 -2.13 -19.30 8.92
N MET A 190 -2.59 -19.91 10.01
CA MET A 190 -2.40 -19.40 11.36
C MET A 190 -1.23 -20.09 12.07
N LYS A 191 -0.44 -19.34 12.81
CA LYS A 191 0.49 -19.86 13.83
C LYS A 191 0.27 -19.17 15.17
N ALA A 192 0.70 -19.82 16.24
CA ALA A 192 0.74 -19.25 17.58
C ALA A 192 2.15 -19.37 18.15
N TYR A 193 2.55 -18.37 18.91
CA TYR A 193 3.86 -18.24 19.54
C TYR A 193 3.63 -17.94 21.02
N GLU A 194 3.90 -18.89 21.91
CA GLU A 194 3.79 -18.65 23.35
C GLU A 194 4.82 -17.59 23.76
N VAL A 195 4.37 -16.58 24.52
CA VAL A 195 5.18 -15.46 24.98
C VAL A 195 4.86 -15.12 26.42
N GLU A 196 5.81 -14.48 27.09
CA GLU A 196 5.58 -13.90 28.40
C GLU A 196 4.50 -12.81 28.33
N ALA A 197 3.68 -12.73 29.37
CA ALA A 197 2.61 -11.74 29.44
C ALA A 197 3.21 -10.32 29.51
N ASP A 198 2.82 -9.47 28.56
CA ASP A 198 3.23 -8.07 28.54
C ASP A 198 2.10 -7.18 29.05
N SER A 199 2.39 -6.40 30.10
CA SER A 199 1.41 -5.47 30.71
C SER A 199 1.05 -4.28 29.82
N SER A 200 1.87 -3.98 28.81
CA SER A 200 1.64 -2.91 27.84
C SER A 200 0.87 -3.39 26.61
N ALA A 201 0.78 -4.70 26.38
CA ALA A 201 0.10 -5.28 25.23
C ALA A 201 -1.42 -5.18 25.34
N LYS A 202 -2.07 -4.95 24.20
CA LYS A 202 -3.52 -5.14 24.07
C LYS A 202 -3.82 -6.63 24.19
N ILE A 203 -4.67 -7.00 25.13
CA ILE A 203 -5.04 -8.41 25.36
C ILE A 203 -6.35 -8.74 24.66
N ILE A 204 -6.32 -9.73 23.77
CA ILE A 204 -7.50 -10.29 23.11
C ILE A 204 -7.74 -11.71 23.64
N PRO A 205 -8.92 -12.03 24.21
CA PRO A 205 -9.20 -13.41 24.63
C PRO A 205 -9.42 -14.32 23.42
N TRP A 206 -8.80 -15.51 23.42
CA TRP A 206 -9.08 -16.53 22.41
C TRP A 206 -10.53 -17.04 22.57
N PRO A 207 -11.32 -17.14 21.48
CA PRO A 207 -12.69 -17.62 21.57
C PRO A 207 -12.79 -19.04 22.12
N ARG A 208 -13.60 -19.24 23.17
CA ARG A 208 -13.83 -20.58 23.76
C ARG A 208 -14.51 -21.57 22.81
N THR A 209 -15.11 -21.06 21.76
CA THR A 209 -15.79 -21.82 20.70
C THR A 209 -14.86 -22.19 19.55
N ALA A 210 -13.59 -21.75 19.57
CA ALA A 210 -12.61 -22.14 18.58
C ALA A 210 -12.38 -23.66 18.60
N PRO A 211 -12.22 -24.32 17.44
CA PRO A 211 -12.12 -25.77 17.35
C PRO A 211 -10.73 -26.33 17.73
N PHE A 212 -9.81 -25.46 18.18
CA PHE A 212 -8.46 -25.81 18.60
C PHE A 212 -7.95 -24.82 19.65
N SER A 213 -6.95 -25.24 20.42
CA SER A 213 -6.26 -24.38 21.38
C SER A 213 -5.04 -23.70 20.75
N LEU A 214 -4.67 -22.53 21.27
CA LEU A 214 -3.42 -21.87 20.88
C LEU A 214 -2.20 -22.64 21.39
N GLU A 215 -2.33 -23.33 22.52
CA GLU A 215 -1.29 -24.23 23.04
C GLU A 215 -0.97 -25.38 22.08
N GLU A 216 -1.99 -26.01 21.49
CA GLU A 216 -1.82 -27.07 20.48
C GLU A 216 -1.04 -26.52 19.27
N LEU A 217 -1.47 -25.37 18.77
CA LEU A 217 -0.87 -24.75 17.59
C LEU A 217 0.59 -24.33 17.85
N ALA A 218 0.87 -23.70 18.99
CA ALA A 218 2.22 -23.28 19.37
C ALA A 218 3.16 -24.46 19.59
N SER A 219 2.68 -25.54 20.22
CA SER A 219 3.48 -26.75 20.47
C SER A 219 3.81 -27.51 19.18
N SER A 220 2.92 -27.45 18.18
CA SER A 220 3.14 -28.11 16.89
C SER A 220 4.25 -27.43 16.06
N GLY A 221 4.42 -26.11 16.20
CA GLY A 221 5.28 -25.29 15.35
C GLY A 221 4.86 -25.21 13.87
N THR A 222 3.78 -25.89 13.48
CA THR A 222 3.30 -25.95 12.10
C THR A 222 2.10 -25.02 11.88
N PRO A 223 2.09 -24.20 10.81
CA PRO A 223 0.92 -23.41 10.48
C PRO A 223 -0.30 -24.28 10.18
N ARG A 224 -1.47 -23.81 10.63
CA ARG A 224 -2.76 -24.46 10.41
C ARG A 224 -3.63 -23.59 9.52
N TRP A 225 -4.20 -24.17 8.47
CA TRP A 225 -5.23 -23.47 7.71
C TRP A 225 -6.48 -23.30 8.57
N ILE A 226 -6.93 -22.06 8.72
CA ILE A 226 -8.17 -21.72 9.40
C ILE A 226 -9.08 -20.95 8.46
N GLU A 227 -10.39 -21.11 8.66
CA GLU A 227 -11.42 -20.45 7.87
C GLU A 227 -12.27 -19.53 8.74
N SER A 228 -13.17 -18.77 8.13
CA SER A 228 -14.20 -18.02 8.84
C SER A 228 -15.02 -18.94 9.76
N PRO A 229 -15.38 -18.49 10.97
CA PRO A 229 -15.24 -17.11 11.48
C PRO A 229 -13.87 -16.80 12.13
N TRP A 230 -12.97 -17.76 12.26
CA TRP A 230 -11.72 -17.60 13.02
C TRP A 230 -10.67 -16.79 12.28
N ALA A 231 -10.56 -16.98 10.96
CA ALA A 231 -9.69 -16.15 10.12
C ALA A 231 -10.08 -14.66 10.22
N GLU A 232 -11.38 -14.35 10.09
CA GLU A 232 -11.90 -13.00 10.23
C GLU A 232 -11.67 -12.42 11.63
N PHE A 233 -11.81 -13.23 12.67
CA PHE A 233 -11.50 -12.82 14.05
C PHE A 233 -10.04 -12.40 14.20
N VAL A 234 -9.09 -13.22 13.75
CA VAL A 234 -7.66 -12.91 13.84
C VAL A 234 -7.33 -11.67 12.99
N TRP A 235 -7.84 -11.63 11.75
CA TRP A 235 -7.64 -10.49 10.85
C TRP A 235 -8.09 -9.16 11.46
N THR A 236 -9.29 -9.15 12.04
CA THR A 236 -9.90 -7.93 12.57
C THR A 236 -9.28 -7.45 13.87
N ASN A 237 -8.89 -8.38 14.75
CA ASN A 237 -8.46 -8.05 16.12
C ASN A 237 -6.95 -8.06 16.32
N ILE A 238 -6.18 -8.62 15.37
CA ILE A 238 -4.74 -8.82 15.52
C ILE A 238 -4.01 -8.18 14.34
N THR A 239 -4.24 -8.65 13.11
CA THR A 239 -3.48 -8.18 11.93
C THR A 239 -3.68 -6.69 11.64
N ARG A 240 -4.88 -6.14 11.90
CA ARG A 240 -5.20 -4.72 11.63
C ARG A 240 -4.87 -3.75 12.77
N GLU A 241 -4.44 -4.26 13.91
CA GLU A 241 -4.17 -3.43 15.08
C GLU A 241 -2.73 -2.90 15.05
N LEU A 242 -2.54 -1.68 15.54
CA LEU A 242 -1.19 -1.12 15.74
C LEU A 242 -0.69 -1.47 17.15
N GLY A 243 0.61 -1.73 17.26
CA GLY A 243 1.27 -2.05 18.52
C GLY A 243 1.21 -3.54 18.90
N ILE A 244 1.59 -3.84 20.14
CA ILE A 244 1.71 -5.22 20.63
C ILE A 244 0.34 -5.77 20.99
N VAL A 245 -0.09 -6.82 20.29
CA VAL A 245 -1.33 -7.56 20.59
C VAL A 245 -0.98 -8.96 21.06
N GLN A 246 -1.40 -9.30 22.28
CA GLN A 246 -1.30 -10.66 22.81
C GLN A 246 -2.68 -11.31 22.87
N VAL A 247 -2.76 -12.55 22.40
CA VAL A 247 -3.95 -13.39 22.53
C VAL A 247 -3.82 -14.23 23.79
N ARG A 248 -4.87 -14.26 24.61
CA ARG A 248 -4.86 -14.98 25.89
C ARG A 248 -5.77 -16.20 25.84
N GLU A 249 -5.21 -17.35 26.19
CA GLU A 249 -5.93 -18.61 26.40
C GLU A 249 -5.60 -19.14 27.81
N GLY A 250 -6.59 -19.16 28.70
CA GLY A 250 -6.36 -19.47 30.11
C GLY A 250 -5.39 -18.48 30.77
N SER A 251 -4.28 -18.99 31.32
CA SER A 251 -3.22 -18.19 31.93
C SER A 251 -2.06 -17.86 30.99
N LYS A 252 -2.06 -18.40 29.76
CA LYS A 252 -0.97 -18.25 28.80
C LYS A 252 -1.25 -17.11 27.83
N SER A 253 -0.17 -16.47 27.35
CA SER A 253 -0.25 -15.39 26.36
C SER A 253 0.49 -15.80 25.09
N TYR A 254 -0.03 -15.39 23.95
CA TYR A 254 0.47 -15.77 22.64
C TYR A 254 0.57 -14.54 21.73
N LEU A 255 1.60 -14.49 20.89
CA LEU A 255 1.49 -13.78 19.63
C LEU A 255 0.90 -14.74 18.59
N VAL A 256 0.06 -14.23 17.72
CA VAL A 256 -0.61 -15.03 16.69
C VAL A 256 -0.36 -14.39 15.34
N SER A 257 -0.07 -15.20 14.34
CA SER A 257 -0.03 -14.75 12.96
C SER A 257 -1.14 -15.36 12.12
N LEU A 258 -1.58 -14.62 11.09
CA LEU A 258 -2.46 -15.09 10.04
C LEU A 258 -1.91 -14.65 8.68
N GLN A 259 -1.33 -15.60 7.96
CA GLN A 259 -0.83 -15.42 6.60
C GLN A 259 -1.96 -15.68 5.61
N VAL A 260 -2.45 -14.63 4.96
CA VAL A 260 -3.54 -14.70 3.97
C VAL A 260 -2.93 -14.76 2.57
N PRO A 261 -3.18 -15.83 1.78
CA PRO A 261 -2.65 -15.97 0.42
C PRO A 261 -3.01 -14.76 -0.45
N GLY A 262 -2.00 -14.24 -1.16
CA GLY A 262 -2.19 -13.07 -2.02
C GLY A 262 -2.41 -11.74 -1.30
N ILE A 263 -2.31 -11.69 0.04
CA ILE A 263 -2.40 -10.45 0.82
C ILE A 263 -1.14 -10.28 1.69
N SER A 264 -0.83 -11.25 2.54
CA SER A 264 0.38 -11.22 3.37
C SER A 264 1.63 -11.48 2.53
N ARG A 265 2.75 -10.91 2.95
CA ARG A 265 4.01 -10.87 2.18
C ARG A 265 4.46 -12.24 1.66
N ASP A 266 4.53 -13.20 2.58
CA ASP A 266 5.10 -14.53 2.38
C ASP A 266 4.08 -15.66 2.65
N ALA A 267 2.78 -15.38 2.43
CA ALA A 267 1.75 -16.38 2.64
C ALA A 267 1.89 -17.54 1.63
N PRO A 268 1.93 -18.81 2.12
CA PRO A 268 1.79 -19.96 1.23
C PRO A 268 0.43 -19.96 0.51
N PRO A 269 0.30 -20.66 -0.63
CA PRO A 269 -1.01 -20.83 -1.28
C PRO A 269 -2.00 -21.53 -0.34
N ALA A 270 -3.30 -21.32 -0.60
CA ALA A 270 -4.35 -22.05 0.11
C ALA A 270 -4.22 -23.57 -0.16
N PRO A 271 -4.63 -24.44 0.78
CA PRO A 271 -4.71 -25.87 0.53
C PRO A 271 -5.59 -26.18 -0.69
N GLU A 272 -5.18 -27.18 -1.47
CA GLU A 272 -6.04 -27.74 -2.52
C GLU A 272 -7.26 -28.42 -1.86
N SER A 273 -8.45 -28.10 -2.36
CA SER A 273 -9.74 -28.63 -1.89
C SER A 273 -10.04 -30.03 -2.41
#